data_AF-A0A3L7JQU2-F1
#
_entry.id   AF-A0A3L7JQU2-F1
#
_cell.length_a   1.000
_cell.length_b   1.000
_cell.length_c   1.000
_cell.angle_alpha   90.00
_cell.angle_beta   90.00
_cell.angle_gamma   90.00
#
_symmetry.space_group_name_H-M   'P 1'
#
loop_
_entity.id
_entity.type
_entity.pdbx_description
1 polymer ?
#
loop_
_entity_poly.entity_id
_entity_poly.type
_entity_poly.pdbx_seq_one_letter_code
_entity_poly.pdbx_strand_id
1 'polypeptide(L)'
;MLIKHITCFVDEESREAFSRSQDEWVQIQSVPGLMWQLGGWKNEREAHIWGIWTDEVLYEDFMKKNHDTIYDKAEQDKNYHSISISFKKIEAIENMDEFLMTIQDNDPFIYFIDGEQCMFKRTETLQEGEYKFVASWLVCGLYP
;
A
#
# COMPACT_ATOMS: atom_id res chain seq x y z
N MET A 1 9.63 -9.17 9.43
CA MET A 1 9.13 -8.32 8.33
C MET A 1 8.79 -6.93 8.84
N LEU A 2 8.66 -5.96 7.94
CA LEU A 2 8.28 -4.58 8.23
C LEU A 2 7.06 -4.20 7.38
N ILE A 3 6.03 -3.63 7.99
CA ILE A 3 4.94 -3.00 7.28
C ILE A 3 5.02 -1.47 7.45
N LYS A 4 5.02 -0.77 6.32
CA LYS A 4 4.87 0.68 6.21
C LYS A 4 3.42 0.94 5.86
N HIS A 5 2.70 1.65 6.72
CA HIS A 5 1.33 2.08 6.47
C HIS A 5 1.30 3.59 6.24
N ILE A 6 0.82 4.00 5.08
CA ILE A 6 0.70 5.38 4.64
C ILE A 6 -0.78 5.72 4.56
N THR A 7 -1.17 6.83 5.18
CA THR A 7 -2.49 7.43 5.02
C THR A 7 -2.33 8.79 4.38
N CYS A 8 -3.07 9.02 3.29
CA CYS A 8 -3.08 10.29 2.57
C CYS A 8 -4.50 10.86 2.56
N PHE A 9 -4.62 12.15 2.87
CA PHE A 9 -5.84 12.89 2.59
C PHE A 9 -5.70 13.59 1.24
N VAL A 10 -6.61 13.31 0.32
CA VAL A 10 -6.57 13.70 -1.08
C VAL A 10 -7.85 14.46 -1.41
N ASP A 11 -7.72 15.60 -2.07
CA ASP A 11 -8.90 16.30 -2.57
C ASP A 11 -9.60 15.49 -3.64
N GLU A 12 -10.92 15.64 -3.69
CA GLU A 12 -11.76 14.95 -4.65
C GLU A 12 -11.32 15.22 -6.10
N GLU A 13 -10.93 16.46 -6.39
CA GLU A 13 -10.42 16.88 -7.71
C GLU A 13 -9.08 16.23 -8.08
N SER A 14 -8.28 15.85 -7.08
CA SER A 14 -6.96 15.25 -7.24
C SER A 14 -6.98 13.73 -7.15
N ARG A 15 -8.15 13.12 -6.88
CA ARG A 15 -8.29 11.68 -6.61
C ARG A 15 -7.78 10.81 -7.77
N GLU A 16 -8.15 11.15 -9.00
CA GLU A 16 -7.71 10.41 -10.18
C GLU A 16 -6.21 10.56 -10.43
N ALA A 17 -5.68 11.78 -10.29
CA ALA A 17 -4.25 12.04 -10.44
C ALA A 17 -3.43 11.30 -9.37
N PHE A 18 -3.91 11.32 -8.13
CA PHE A 18 -3.32 10.55 -7.03
C PHE A 18 -3.33 9.05 -7.34
N SER A 19 -4.47 8.50 -7.75
CA SER A 19 -4.57 7.08 -8.09
C SER A 19 -3.58 6.70 -9.18
N ARG A 20 -3.50 7.48 -10.26
CA ARG A 20 -2.53 7.26 -11.34
C ARG A 20 -1.08 7.30 -10.83
N SER A 21 -0.76 8.24 -9.95
CA SER A 21 0.59 8.33 -9.37
C SER A 21 0.94 7.11 -8.52
N GLN A 22 -0.04 6.50 -7.83
CA GLN A 22 0.18 5.27 -7.08
C GLN A 22 0.43 4.07 -8.00
N ASP A 23 -0.19 4.03 -9.18
CA ASP A 23 0.03 2.95 -10.17
C ASP A 23 1.48 2.92 -10.69
N GLU A 24 2.13 4.08 -10.79
CA GLU A 24 3.51 4.20 -11.23
C GLU A 24 4.51 3.53 -10.26
N TRP A 25 4.07 3.22 -9.04
CA TRP A 25 4.89 2.48 -8.08
C TRP A 25 5.11 1.03 -8.48
N VAL A 26 4.48 0.50 -9.53
CA VAL A 26 4.88 -0.79 -10.13
C VAL A 26 6.39 -0.88 -10.42
N GLN A 27 7.05 0.27 -10.61
CA GLN A 27 8.50 0.38 -10.79
C GLN A 27 9.31 -0.19 -9.61
N ILE A 28 8.75 -0.23 -8.38
CA ILE A 28 9.44 -0.82 -7.21
C ILE A 28 9.38 -2.35 -7.16
N GLN A 29 8.68 -3.03 -8.08
CA GLN A 29 8.56 -4.51 -8.06
C GLN A 29 9.90 -5.26 -8.03
N SER A 30 10.95 -4.66 -8.59
CA SER A 30 12.29 -5.25 -8.66
C SER A 30 13.19 -4.91 -7.47
N VAL A 31 12.71 -4.08 -6.55
CA VAL A 31 13.46 -3.67 -5.36
C VAL A 31 13.61 -4.89 -4.43
N PRO A 32 14.84 -5.27 -4.05
CA PRO A 32 15.06 -6.37 -3.12
C PRO A 32 14.34 -6.16 -1.80
N GLY A 33 13.70 -7.22 -1.30
CA GLY A 33 13.03 -7.21 0.00
C GLY A 33 11.63 -6.58 -0.01
N LEU A 34 11.15 -6.02 -1.13
CA LEU A 34 9.74 -5.71 -1.27
C LEU A 34 8.97 -7.03 -1.44
N MET A 35 7.97 -7.27 -0.60
CA MET A 35 7.05 -8.39 -0.77
C MET A 35 5.82 -7.94 -1.53
N TRP A 36 5.13 -6.91 -1.03
CA TRP A 36 3.96 -6.33 -1.66
C TRP A 36 3.85 -4.84 -1.38
N GLN A 37 3.31 -4.10 -2.34
CA GLN A 37 2.65 -2.82 -2.09
C GLN A 37 1.21 -2.93 -2.54
N LEU A 38 0.26 -2.46 -1.73
CA LEU A 38 -1.15 -2.48 -2.08
C LEU A 38 -1.91 -1.40 -1.32
N GLY A 39 -3.13 -1.10 -1.73
CA GLY A 39 -3.91 -0.08 -1.05
C GLY A 39 -5.31 0.10 -1.56
N GLY A 40 -5.96 1.13 -1.03
CA GLY A 40 -7.31 1.47 -1.40
C GLY A 40 -7.82 2.74 -0.73
N TRP A 41 -9.09 3.02 -0.98
CA TRP A 41 -9.78 4.19 -0.45
C TRP A 41 -10.67 3.79 0.72
N LYS A 42 -10.53 4.45 1.86
CA LYS A 42 -11.47 4.29 2.99
C LYS A 42 -12.73 5.12 2.78
N ASN A 43 -12.59 6.28 2.15
CA ASN A 43 -13.68 7.16 1.72
C ASN A 43 -13.21 8.00 0.53
N GLU A 44 -14.02 8.97 0.11
CA GLU A 44 -13.75 9.83 -1.05
C GLU A 44 -12.44 10.64 -0.97
N ARG A 45 -11.87 10.80 0.22
CA ARG A 45 -10.70 11.65 0.46
C ARG A 45 -9.57 10.97 1.22
N GLU A 46 -9.73 9.74 1.68
CA GLU A 46 -8.74 9.07 2.54
C GLU A 46 -8.22 7.81 1.85
N ALA A 47 -6.98 7.90 1.35
CA ALA A 47 -6.26 6.78 0.72
C ALA A 47 -5.34 6.11 1.74
N HIS A 48 -5.26 4.79 1.66
CA HIS A 48 -4.38 3.96 2.48
C HIS A 48 -3.50 3.10 1.58
N ILE A 49 -2.19 3.11 1.83
CA ILE A 49 -1.20 2.31 1.12
C ILE A 49 -0.38 1.53 2.16
N TRP A 50 -0.20 0.24 1.92
CA TRP A 50 0.63 -0.65 2.71
C TRP A 50 1.78 -1.15 1.86
N GLY A 51 3.01 -0.89 2.30
CA GLY A 51 4.23 -1.47 1.76
C GLY A 51 4.78 -2.50 2.75
N ILE A 52 4.94 -3.73 2.30
CA ILE A 52 5.37 -4.87 3.12
C ILE A 52 6.74 -5.33 2.65
N TRP A 53 7.66 -5.44 3.61
CA TRP A 53 9.07 -5.72 3.37
C TRP A 53 9.56 -6.91 4.20
N THR A 54 10.48 -7.68 3.63
CA THR A 54 11.11 -8.84 4.28
C THR A 54 11.80 -8.45 5.58
N ASP A 55 12.48 -7.31 5.56
CA ASP A 55 13.20 -6.75 6.70
C ASP A 55 13.44 -5.24 6.57
N GLU A 56 13.82 -4.64 7.69
CA GLU A 56 14.07 -3.20 7.84
C GLU A 56 15.33 -2.73 7.10
N VAL A 57 16.36 -3.59 6.98
CA VAL A 57 17.64 -3.23 6.35
C VAL A 57 17.45 -3.03 4.85
N LEU A 58 16.74 -3.94 4.18
CA LEU A 58 16.45 -3.82 2.75
C LEU A 58 15.51 -2.64 2.46
N TYR A 59 14.55 -2.36 3.35
CA TYR A 59 13.73 -1.16 3.26
C TYR A 59 14.56 0.12 3.37
N GLU A 60 15.48 0.21 4.34
CA GLU A 60 16.37 1.37 4.47
C GLU A 60 17.28 1.54 3.25
N ASP A 61 17.76 0.44 2.67
CA ASP A 61 18.56 0.47 1.46
C ASP A 61 17.78 1.00 0.26
N PHE A 62 16.51 0.61 0.13
CA PHE A 62 15.59 1.20 -0.84
C PHE A 62 15.43 2.71 -0.63
N MET A 63 15.21 3.15 0.61
CA MET A 63 15.06 4.57 0.95
C MET A 63 16.29 5.39 0.55
N LYS A 64 17.50 4.83 0.70
CA LYS A 64 18.76 5.52 0.37
C LYS A 64 19.05 5.60 -1.13
N LYS A 65 18.60 4.62 -1.91
CA LYS A 65 19.09 4.42 -3.30
C LYS A 65 18.05 4.71 -4.37
N ASN A 66 16.78 4.42 -4.10
CA ASN A 66 15.76 4.32 -5.14
C ASN A 66 14.54 5.21 -4.87
N HIS A 67 14.26 5.52 -3.60
CA HIS A 67 13.05 6.25 -3.21
C HIS A 67 12.93 7.62 -3.91
N ASP A 68 13.92 8.49 -3.79
CA ASP A 68 13.81 9.87 -4.29
C ASP A 68 13.65 9.93 -5.81
N THR A 69 14.29 9.01 -6.54
CA THR A 69 14.14 8.94 -8.01
C THR A 69 12.73 8.54 -8.46
N ILE A 70 12.02 7.75 -7.66
CA ILE A 70 10.66 7.30 -7.97
C ILE A 70 9.64 8.32 -7.46
N TYR A 71 9.86 8.86 -6.26
CA TYR A 71 9.05 9.92 -5.68
C TYR A 71 9.00 11.16 -6.59
N ASP A 72 10.14 11.59 -7.12
CA ASP A 72 10.23 12.73 -8.05
C ASP A 72 9.55 12.45 -9.40
N LYS A 73 9.59 11.19 -9.88
CA LYS A 73 8.96 10.79 -11.14
C LYS A 73 7.44 10.64 -11.03
N ALA A 74 6.94 10.25 -9.86
CA ALA A 74 5.51 10.06 -9.62
C ALA A 74 4.75 11.38 -9.38
N GLU A 75 5.45 12.52 -9.30
CA GLU A 75 4.88 13.84 -8.94
C GLU A 75 3.97 13.77 -7.70
N GLN A 76 4.33 12.93 -6.74
CA GLN A 76 3.44 12.56 -5.64
C GLN A 76 3.21 13.74 -4.68
N ASP A 77 4.14 14.70 -4.63
CA ASP A 77 4.15 15.88 -3.76
C ASP A 77 3.00 16.87 -4.02
N LYS A 78 2.31 16.78 -5.16
CA LYS A 78 1.24 17.71 -5.54
C LYS A 78 -0.18 17.20 -5.29
N ASN A 79 -0.35 15.92 -4.94
CA ASN A 79 -1.63 15.24 -5.05
C ASN A 79 -2.29 14.86 -3.72
N TYR A 80 -1.77 15.33 -2.58
CA TYR A 80 -2.38 15.13 -1.26
C TYR A 80 -2.24 16.36 -0.37
N HIS A 81 -3.19 16.55 0.54
CA HIS A 81 -3.22 17.61 1.53
C HIS A 81 -2.44 17.27 2.80
N SER A 82 -2.45 16.00 3.20
CA SER A 82 -1.67 15.54 4.33
C SER A 82 -1.28 14.08 4.15
N ILE A 83 -0.16 13.72 4.75
CA ILE A 83 0.37 12.35 4.76
C ILE A 83 0.75 11.98 6.19
N SER A 84 0.37 10.77 6.59
CA SER A 84 0.82 10.14 7.82
C SER A 84 1.46 8.82 7.47
N ILE A 85 2.62 8.54 8.06
CA ILE A 85 3.37 7.30 7.83
C ILE A 85 3.62 6.65 9.18
N SER A 86 3.26 5.39 9.30
CA SER A 86 3.55 4.56 10.46
C SER A 86 4.25 3.27 10.04
N PHE A 87 5.04 2.73 10.95
CA PHE A 87 5.80 1.51 10.75
C PHE A 87 5.49 0.51 11.85
N LYS A 88 5.41 -0.76 11.49
CA LYS A 88 5.30 -1.86 12.46
C LYS A 88 6.15 -3.04 12.03
N LYS A 89 6.86 -3.63 12.99
CA LYS A 89 7.45 -4.97 12.84
C LYS A 89 6.36 -6.02 12.94
N ILE A 90 6.38 -6.96 12.02
CA ILE A 90 5.47 -8.10 11.98
C ILE A 90 6.27 -9.38 11.78
N GLU A 91 5.80 -10.46 12.41
CA GLU A 91 6.37 -11.80 12.31
C GLU A 91 5.64 -12.64 11.25
N ALA A 92 4.34 -12.37 11.04
CA ALA A 92 3.51 -13.12 10.11
C ALA A 92 2.48 -12.26 9.39
N ILE A 93 2.10 -12.69 8.19
CA ILE A 93 0.99 -12.15 7.41
C ILE A 93 0.04 -13.29 7.12
N GLU A 94 -1.18 -13.19 7.65
CA GLU A 94 -2.18 -14.23 7.49
C GLU A 94 -2.99 -14.02 6.21
N ASN A 95 -3.30 -15.13 5.54
CA ASN A 95 -4.21 -15.21 4.40
C ASN A 95 -3.83 -14.33 3.19
N MET A 96 -2.56 -13.92 3.06
CA MET A 96 -2.15 -13.05 1.95
C MET A 96 -2.37 -13.71 0.58
N ASP A 97 -2.02 -14.99 0.43
CA ASP A 97 -2.21 -15.71 -0.83
C ASP A 97 -3.70 -15.79 -1.20
N GLU A 98 -4.56 -16.14 -0.24
CA GLU A 98 -6.02 -16.18 -0.45
C GLU A 98 -6.57 -14.79 -0.79
N PHE A 99 -6.13 -13.75 -0.09
CA PHE A 99 -6.51 -12.37 -0.37
C PHE A 99 -6.15 -11.98 -1.79
N LEU A 100 -4.90 -12.17 -2.21
CA LEU A 100 -4.43 -11.82 -3.55
C LEU A 100 -5.10 -12.64 -4.66
N MET A 101 -5.47 -13.89 -4.39
CA MET A 101 -6.18 -14.73 -5.35
C MET A 101 -7.65 -14.33 -5.54
N THR A 102 -8.25 -13.65 -4.57
CA THR A 102 -9.70 -13.40 -4.53
C THR A 102 -10.09 -11.93 -4.68
N ILE A 103 -9.21 -11.00 -4.31
CA ILE A 103 -9.47 -9.55 -4.38
C ILE A 103 -9.48 -9.06 -5.83
N GLN A 104 -10.48 -8.28 -6.18
CA GLN A 104 -10.60 -7.61 -7.47
C GLN A 104 -10.67 -6.09 -7.29
N ASP A 105 -10.47 -5.35 -8.37
CA ASP A 105 -10.62 -3.90 -8.34
C ASP A 105 -11.99 -3.51 -7.79
N ASN A 106 -12.02 -2.48 -6.94
CA ASN A 106 -13.21 -2.02 -6.23
C ASN A 106 -13.81 -2.97 -5.18
N ASP A 107 -13.25 -4.16 -4.96
CA ASP A 107 -13.71 -5.03 -3.88
C ASP A 107 -13.44 -4.39 -2.52
N PRO A 108 -14.36 -4.58 -1.55
CA PRO A 108 -14.12 -4.14 -0.20
C PRO A 108 -13.17 -5.11 0.52
N PHE A 109 -12.35 -4.57 1.41
CA PHE A 109 -11.47 -5.35 2.25
C PHE A 109 -11.23 -4.69 3.60
N ILE A 110 -10.83 -5.52 4.55
CA ILE A 110 -10.34 -5.08 5.85
C ILE A 110 -8.84 -5.33 5.96
N TYR A 111 -8.19 -4.43 6.71
CA TYR A 111 -6.84 -4.57 7.19
C TYR A 111 -6.86 -4.46 8.71
N PHE A 112 -6.18 -5.35 9.39
CA PHE A 112 -5.96 -5.24 10.82
C PHE A 112 -4.60 -5.79 11.23
N ILE A 113 -4.15 -5.32 12.39
CA ILE A 113 -2.91 -5.73 13.01
C ILE A 113 -3.19 -6.07 14.47
N ASP A 114 -2.80 -7.28 14.88
CA ASP A 114 -2.91 -7.75 16.26
C ASP A 114 -1.52 -8.22 16.74
N GLY A 115 -0.96 -7.50 17.70
CA GLY A 115 0.43 -7.68 18.11
C GLY A 115 1.42 -7.49 16.95
N GLU A 116 2.01 -8.61 16.51
CA GLU A 116 2.98 -8.71 15.42
C GLU A 116 2.44 -9.51 14.22
N GLN A 117 1.12 -9.77 14.19
CA GLN A 117 0.43 -10.43 13.09
C GLN A 117 -0.39 -9.42 12.29
N CYS A 118 -0.34 -9.53 10.97
CA CYS A 118 -1.07 -8.68 10.04
C CYS A 118 -2.01 -9.55 9.19
N MET A 119 -3.20 -9.03 8.85
CA MET A 119 -4.12 -9.71 7.95
C MET A 119 -4.77 -8.72 6.97
N PHE A 120 -4.93 -9.19 5.74
CA PHE A 120 -5.79 -8.60 4.73
C PHE A 120 -6.91 -9.60 4.42
N LYS A 121 -8.15 -9.12 4.34
CA LYS A 121 -9.28 -9.99 4.04
C LYS A 121 -10.30 -9.26 3.18
N ARG A 122 -10.62 -9.84 2.03
CA ARG A 122 -11.72 -9.40 1.17
C ARG A 122 -13.05 -9.61 1.90
N THR A 123 -13.95 -8.64 1.78
CA THR A 123 -15.34 -8.73 2.26
C THR A 123 -16.30 -8.73 1.07
N GLU A 124 -17.57 -9.07 1.30
CA GLU A 124 -18.56 -9.15 0.21
C GLU A 124 -19.26 -7.82 -0.05
N THR A 125 -19.35 -6.95 0.95
CA THR A 125 -20.06 -5.66 0.86
C THR A 125 -19.31 -4.65 1.70
N LEU A 126 -19.07 -3.47 1.13
CA LEU A 126 -18.35 -2.39 1.80
C LEU A 126 -19.12 -1.92 3.03
N GLN A 127 -18.50 -2.07 4.21
CA GLN A 127 -19.02 -1.56 5.47
C GLN A 127 -18.24 -0.33 5.95
N GLU A 128 -18.79 0.39 6.93
CA GLU A 128 -18.11 1.51 7.56
C GLU A 128 -16.79 1.04 8.20
N GLY A 129 -15.69 1.73 7.87
CA GLY A 129 -14.35 1.39 8.35
C GLY A 129 -13.57 0.41 7.45
N GLU A 130 -14.20 -0.12 6.40
CA GLU A 130 -13.53 -0.93 5.39
C GLU A 130 -12.90 -0.07 4.29
N TYR A 131 -12.08 -0.69 3.46
CA TYR A 131 -11.37 -0.06 2.36
C TYR A 131 -11.87 -0.61 1.04
N LYS A 132 -11.89 0.24 0.02
CA LYS A 132 -12.16 -0.14 -1.35
C LYS A 132 -10.84 -0.33 -2.09
N PHE A 133 -10.54 -1.56 -2.47
CA PHE A 133 -9.29 -1.93 -3.12
C PHE A 133 -9.12 -1.25 -4.48
N VAL A 134 -7.88 -0.88 -4.80
CA VAL A 134 -7.50 -0.32 -6.11
C VAL A 134 -6.45 -1.23 -6.72
N ALA A 135 -6.83 -2.00 -7.74
CA ALA A 135 -5.99 -3.06 -8.29
C ALA A 135 -4.71 -2.53 -8.93
N SER A 136 -4.75 -1.31 -9.46
CA SER A 136 -3.59 -0.68 -10.09
C SER A 136 -2.52 -0.25 -9.09
N TRP A 137 -2.82 -0.21 -7.78
CA TRP A 137 -1.86 0.08 -6.71
C TRP A 137 -1.10 -1.17 -6.25
N LEU A 138 -1.49 -2.35 -6.72
CA LEU A 138 -0.88 -3.61 -6.35
C LEU A 138 0.47 -3.79 -7.05
N VAL A 139 1.51 -3.98 -6.26
CA VAL A 139 2.85 -4.35 -6.69
C VAL A 139 3.25 -5.62 -5.98
N CYS A 140 3.55 -6.68 -6.73
CA CYS A 140 4.13 -7.91 -6.18
C CYS A 140 5.64 -7.86 -6.40
N GLY A 141 6.40 -8.00 -5.31
CA GLY A 141 7.86 -8.05 -5.39
C GLY A 141 8.35 -9.29 -6.13
N LEU A 142 9.40 -9.12 -6.93
CA LEU A 142 10.02 -10.21 -7.68
C LEU A 142 11.01 -11.04 -6.82
N TYR A 143 11.48 -10.45 -5.72
CA TYR A 143 12.49 -11.04 -4.83
C TYR A 143 12.09 -10.91 -3.35
N PRO A 144 10.96 -11.51 -2.93
CA PRO A 144 10.54 -11.58 -1.53
C PRO A 144 11.37 -12.58 -0.71
#